data_AF-A0AAC9B1D5-F1
#
_entry.id   AF-A0AAC9B1D5-F1
#
_cell.length_a   1.000
_cell.length_b   1.000
_cell.length_c   1.000
_cell.angle_alpha   90.00
_cell.angle_beta   90.00
_cell.angle_gamma   90.00
#
_symmetry.space_group_name_H-M   'P 1'
#
loop_
_entity.id
_entity.type
_entity.pdbx_description
1 polymer ?
#
loop_
_entity_poly.entity_id
_entity_poly.type
_entity_poly.pdbx_seq_one_letter_code
_entity_poly.pdbx_strand_id
1 'polypeptide(L)'
;MTIDGIVGNIVSEINMRLHPRTDGIKYQFERCTFPVTFTRDGYKEADGCIIFLVEPDGKYTVNKFDTRYMDVEDPISKIYHGAYFECDEEPAAMDELIKKVADGVSEK
;
A
#
# COMPACT_ATOMS: atom_id res chain seq x y z
N MET A 1 12.41 1.72 -4.06
CA MET A 1 11.84 2.95 -3.47
C MET A 1 12.01 2.91 -1.96
N THR A 2 12.27 4.04 -1.30
CA THR A 2 12.37 4.11 0.17
C THR A 2 11.01 3.95 0.85
N ILE A 3 11.00 3.52 2.12
CA ILE A 3 9.77 3.43 2.93
C ILE A 3 9.02 4.76 2.92
N ASP A 4 9.69 5.88 3.17
CA ASP A 4 9.02 7.19 3.26
C ASP A 4 8.37 7.61 1.93
N GLY A 5 8.98 7.25 0.79
CA GLY A 5 8.40 7.46 -0.53
C GLY A 5 7.12 6.65 -0.72
N ILE A 6 7.13 5.36 -0.34
CA ILE A 6 5.96 4.48 -0.44
C ILE A 6 4.85 4.97 0.49
N VAL A 7 5.18 5.30 1.75
CA VAL A 7 4.25 5.85 2.74
C VAL A 7 3.59 7.11 2.19
N GLY A 8 4.36 8.06 1.64
CA GLY A 8 3.82 9.29 1.07
C GLY A 8 2.80 9.04 -0.05
N ASN A 9 3.07 8.08 -0.93
CA ASN A 9 2.14 7.71 -2.01
C ASN A 9 0.84 7.10 -1.45
N ILE A 10 0.95 6.10 -0.56
CA ILE A 10 -0.21 5.40 0.01
C ILE A 10 -1.05 6.35 0.88
N VAL A 11 -0.41 7.14 1.74
CA VAL A 11 -1.09 8.11 2.60
C VAL A 11 -1.79 9.20 1.78
N SER A 12 -1.15 9.71 0.73
CA SER A 12 -1.77 10.68 -0.16
C SER A 12 -3.03 10.11 -0.81
N GLU A 13 -2.98 8.87 -1.30
CA GLU A 13 -4.12 8.22 -1.92
C GLU A 13 -5.28 8.02 -0.93
N ILE A 14 -4.99 7.53 0.28
CA ILE A 14 -5.99 7.33 1.33
C ILE A 14 -6.62 8.69 1.73
N ASN A 15 -5.80 9.71 1.98
CA ASN A 15 -6.30 11.02 2.41
C ASN A 15 -7.12 11.72 1.30
N MET A 16 -6.79 11.56 0.03
CA MET A 16 -7.62 12.07 -1.08
C MET A 16 -9.02 11.46 -1.09
N ARG A 17 -9.16 10.20 -0.67
CA ARG A 17 -10.44 9.49 -0.57
C ARG A 17 -11.23 9.87 0.69
N LEU A 18 -10.55 10.04 1.83
CA LEU A 18 -11.16 10.48 3.09
C LEU A 18 -11.62 11.96 3.07
N HIS A 19 -10.92 12.78 2.29
CA HIS A 19 -11.17 14.21 2.16
C HIS A 19 -11.41 14.59 0.69
N PRO A 20 -12.51 14.09 0.07
CA PRO A 20 -12.79 14.40 -1.32
C PRO A 20 -12.97 15.91 -1.49
N ARG A 21 -12.42 16.44 -2.59
CA ARG A 21 -12.46 17.87 -2.89
C ARG A 21 -13.89 18.37 -2.97
N THR A 22 -14.12 19.56 -2.42
CA THR A 22 -15.44 20.21 -2.42
C THR A 22 -15.64 21.17 -3.60
N ASP A 23 -14.70 21.22 -4.54
CA ASP A 23 -14.70 22.10 -5.71
C ASP A 23 -15.58 21.60 -6.87
N GLY A 24 -16.39 20.57 -6.63
CA GLY A 24 -17.35 20.01 -7.59
C GLY A 24 -16.76 18.93 -8.50
N ILE A 25 -15.47 18.64 -8.43
CA ILE A 25 -14.84 17.52 -9.15
C ILE A 25 -15.09 16.24 -8.34
N LYS A 26 -15.97 15.37 -8.84
CA LYS A 26 -16.17 14.03 -8.28
C LYS A 26 -15.10 13.09 -8.82
N TYR A 27 -14.10 12.79 -7.98
CA TYR A 27 -13.25 11.63 -8.21
C TYR A 27 -14.08 10.36 -7.96
N GLN A 28 -14.17 9.49 -8.97
CA GLN A 28 -14.71 8.15 -8.79
C GLN A 28 -13.53 7.26 -8.41
N PHE A 29 -13.29 7.13 -7.11
CA PHE A 29 -12.32 6.16 -6.61
C PHE A 29 -12.91 4.76 -6.70
N GLU A 30 -12.16 3.85 -7.29
CA GLU A 30 -12.49 2.43 -7.26
C GLU A 30 -11.68 1.73 -6.17
N ARG A 31 -12.20 0.59 -5.73
CA ARG A 31 -11.47 -0.32 -4.84
C ARG A 31 -10.20 -0.79 -5.56
N CYS A 32 -9.05 -0.60 -4.94
CA CYS A 32 -7.76 -0.98 -5.53
C CYS A 32 -6.78 -1.46 -4.47
N THR A 33 -5.74 -2.14 -4.91
CA THR A 33 -4.63 -2.56 -4.04
C THR A 33 -3.34 -1.83 -4.37
N PHE A 34 -2.49 -1.73 -3.36
CA PHE A 34 -1.11 -1.28 -3.44
C PHE A 34 -0.21 -2.37 -2.86
N PRO A 35 0.23 -3.33 -3.70
CA PRO A 35 1.23 -4.30 -3.29
C PRO A 35 2.58 -3.63 -3.05
N VAL A 36 3.26 -4.07 -2.01
CA VAL A 36 4.62 -3.65 -1.65
C VAL A 36 5.47 -4.90 -1.48
N THR A 37 6.47 -5.07 -2.33
CA THR A 37 7.52 -6.07 -2.16
C THR A 37 8.76 -5.46 -1.54
N PHE A 38 9.60 -6.31 -0.98
CA PHE A 38 10.84 -5.92 -0.30
C PHE A 38 12.02 -6.55 -1.03
N THR A 39 13.21 -5.99 -0.82
CA THR A 39 14.42 -6.53 -1.42
C THR A 39 15.35 -7.08 -0.35
N ARG A 40 16.00 -8.20 -0.66
CA ARG A 40 17.12 -8.73 0.10
C ARG A 40 18.40 -8.26 -0.55
N ASP A 41 19.33 -7.78 0.28
CA ASP A 41 20.61 -7.23 -0.14
C ASP A 41 20.49 -6.08 -1.17
N GLY A 42 19.32 -5.43 -1.28
CA GLY A 42 19.06 -4.29 -2.17
C GLY A 42 18.87 -4.61 -3.66
N TYR A 43 18.85 -5.88 -4.08
CA TYR A 43 18.81 -6.24 -5.51
C TYR A 43 17.90 -7.41 -5.89
N LYS A 44 17.39 -8.18 -4.92
CA LYS A 44 16.53 -9.34 -5.21
C LYS A 44 15.25 -9.23 -4.40
N GLU A 45 14.10 -9.51 -5.02
CA GLU A 45 12.84 -9.64 -4.29
C GLU A 45 13.00 -10.68 -3.16
N ALA A 46 12.68 -10.25 -1.95
CA ALA A 46 12.72 -11.07 -0.75
C ALA A 46 11.41 -11.83 -0.57
N ASP A 47 11.48 -12.91 0.20
CA ASP A 47 10.25 -13.53 0.71
C ASP A 47 9.55 -12.54 1.65
N GLY A 48 8.30 -12.29 1.33
CA GLY A 48 7.41 -11.46 2.11
C GLY A 48 6.98 -10.19 1.38
N CYS A 49 5.68 -9.91 1.46
CA CYS A 49 5.09 -8.71 0.87
C CYS A 49 3.92 -8.19 1.71
N ILE A 50 3.55 -6.93 1.47
CA ILE A 50 2.34 -6.32 2.02
C ILE A 50 1.40 -6.01 0.87
N ILE A 51 0.10 -6.19 1.10
CA ILE A 51 -0.93 -5.67 0.21
C ILE A 51 -1.81 -4.72 1.02
N PHE A 52 -1.79 -3.44 0.65
CA PHE A 52 -2.79 -2.48 1.12
C PHE A 52 -3.99 -2.57 0.18
N LEU A 53 -5.16 -2.84 0.73
CA LEU A 53 -6.42 -2.73 0.01
C LEU A 53 -7.11 -1.44 0.43
N VAL A 54 -7.36 -0.55 -0.51
CA VAL A 54 -8.00 0.75 -0.24
C VAL A 54 -9.36 0.78 -0.91
N GLU A 55 -10.39 1.01 -0.10
CA GLU A 55 -11.77 1.15 -0.54
C GLU A 55 -12.05 2.55 -1.12
N PRO A 56 -13.13 2.75 -1.88
CA PRO A 56 -13.50 4.04 -2.45
C PRO A 56 -13.66 5.18 -1.42
N ASP A 57 -14.04 4.84 -0.19
CA ASP A 57 -14.27 5.79 0.90
C ASP A 57 -13.01 6.11 1.72
N GLY A 58 -11.86 5.55 1.33
CA GLY A 58 -10.57 5.76 2.01
C GLY A 58 -10.34 4.83 3.20
N LYS A 59 -11.28 3.95 3.55
CA LYS A 59 -10.96 2.84 4.46
C LYS A 59 -9.95 1.93 3.79
N TYR A 60 -9.08 1.32 4.58
CA TYR A 60 -8.10 0.37 4.07
C TYR A 60 -7.90 -0.80 5.02
N THR A 61 -7.46 -1.93 4.45
CA THR A 61 -6.96 -3.07 5.20
C THR A 61 -5.55 -3.39 4.74
N VAL A 62 -4.77 -4.02 5.61
CA VAL A 62 -3.39 -4.39 5.32
C VAL A 62 -3.21 -5.88 5.57
N ASN A 63 -2.73 -6.58 4.56
CA ASN A 63 -2.44 -8.01 4.63
C ASN A 63 -0.93 -8.20 4.46
N LYS A 64 -0.29 -8.85 5.46
CA LYS A 64 1.09 -9.30 5.38
C LYS A 64 1.13 -10.74 4.90
N PHE A 65 2.10 -11.05 4.06
CA PHE A 65 2.38 -12.40 3.58
C PHE A 65 3.86 -12.69 3.79
N ASP A 66 4.19 -13.93 4.14
CA ASP A 66 5.57 -14.40 4.32
C ASP A 66 6.19 -14.93 3.01
N THR A 67 5.46 -14.83 1.90
CA THR A 67 5.90 -15.25 0.56
C THR A 67 6.12 -14.05 -0.35
N ARG A 68 6.84 -14.24 -1.46
CA ARG A 68 6.92 -13.23 -2.53
C ARG A 68 5.51 -12.91 -3.04
N TYR A 69 5.35 -11.71 -3.60
CA TYR A 69 4.04 -11.27 -4.06
C TYR A 69 3.49 -12.16 -5.19
N MET A 70 4.37 -12.59 -6.09
CA MET A 70 4.01 -13.49 -7.19
C MET A 70 3.47 -14.86 -6.74
N ASP A 71 3.76 -15.27 -5.50
CA ASP A 71 3.36 -16.54 -4.92
C ASP A 71 2.10 -16.41 -4.03
N VAL A 72 1.50 -15.21 -3.92
CA VAL A 72 0.29 -14.98 -3.13
C VAL A 72 -0.96 -15.50 -3.83
N GLU A 73 -1.59 -16.53 -3.25
CA GLU A 73 -2.83 -17.14 -3.75
C GLU A 73 -4.11 -16.43 -3.29
N ASP A 74 -4.01 -15.49 -2.35
CA ASP A 74 -5.17 -14.76 -1.80
C ASP A 74 -5.87 -13.94 -2.91
N PRO A 75 -7.21 -13.99 -3.04
CA PRO A 75 -7.96 -13.22 -4.03
C PRO A 75 -7.66 -11.71 -4.04
N ILE A 76 -7.17 -11.14 -2.94
CA ILE A 76 -6.76 -9.74 -2.85
C ILE A 76 -5.66 -9.38 -3.87
N SER A 77 -4.78 -10.33 -4.24
CA SER A 77 -3.73 -10.12 -5.26
C SER A 77 -4.30 -9.95 -6.67
N LYS A 78 -5.56 -10.36 -6.90
CA LYS A 78 -6.27 -10.28 -8.18
C LYS A 78 -7.12 -9.02 -8.33
N ILE A 79 -7.26 -8.22 -7.27
CA ILE A 79 -7.91 -6.90 -7.34
C ILE A 79 -7.04 -5.96 -8.17
N TYR A 80 -7.65 -4.97 -8.82
CA TYR A 80 -6.92 -3.95 -9.59
C TYR A 80 -5.83 -3.27 -8.76
N HIS A 81 -4.61 -3.18 -9.30
CA HIS A 81 -3.48 -2.52 -8.66
C HIS A 81 -3.46 -1.04 -9.04
N GLY A 82 -3.61 -0.15 -8.06
CA GLY A 82 -3.44 1.29 -8.30
C GLY A 82 -1.97 1.64 -8.56
N ALA A 83 -1.08 1.00 -7.81
CA ALA A 83 0.37 1.00 -8.06
C ALA A 83 1.00 -0.23 -7.42
N TYR A 84 2.15 -0.65 -7.95
CA TYR A 84 3.00 -1.70 -7.39
C TYR A 84 4.31 -1.07 -6.92
N PHE A 85 4.71 -1.34 -5.69
CA PHE A 85 5.90 -0.74 -5.09
C PHE A 85 6.96 -1.79 -4.76
N GLU A 86 8.20 -1.50 -5.15
CA GLU A 86 9.38 -2.25 -4.75
C GLU A 86 10.12 -1.43 -3.68
N CYS A 87 10.17 -1.96 -2.47
CA CYS A 87 10.85 -1.35 -1.34
C CYS A 87 12.32 -1.79 -1.30
N ASP A 88 13.23 -0.81 -1.17
CA ASP A 88 14.67 -1.06 -1.13
C ASP A 88 15.13 -1.67 0.22
N GLU A 89 14.21 -1.76 1.19
CA GLU A 89 14.45 -2.30 2.53
C GLU A 89 14.12 -3.80 2.61
N GLU A 90 14.57 -4.44 3.70
CA GLU A 90 14.28 -5.85 3.99
C GLU A 90 12.84 -6.08 4.52
N PRO A 91 12.29 -7.30 4.39
CA PRO A 91 10.98 -7.68 4.93
C PRO A 91 10.77 -7.37 6.41
N ALA A 92 11.84 -7.29 7.21
CA ALA A 92 11.75 -6.91 8.63
C ALA A 92 11.17 -5.51 8.85
N ALA A 93 11.23 -4.63 7.85
CA ALA A 93 10.71 -3.27 7.91
C ALA A 93 9.22 -3.15 7.57
N MET A 94 8.53 -4.27 7.30
CA MET A 94 7.09 -4.26 7.01
C MET A 94 6.27 -3.56 8.09
N ASP A 95 6.51 -3.89 9.36
CA ASP A 95 5.73 -3.33 10.47
C ASP A 95 6.01 -1.83 10.64
N GLU A 96 7.22 -1.37 10.32
CA GLU A 96 7.53 0.06 10.28
C GLU A 96 6.72 0.77 9.20
N LEU A 97 6.68 0.21 7.98
CA LEU A 97 5.93 0.78 6.87
C LEU A 97 4.44 0.88 7.21
N ILE A 98 3.85 -0.20 7.74
CA ILE A 98 2.43 -0.23 8.14
C ILE A 98 2.13 0.82 9.19
N LYS A 99 2.99 0.93 10.21
CA LYS A 99 2.85 1.93 11.27
C LYS A 99 2.93 3.34 10.70
N LYS A 100 3.91 3.65 9.84
CA LYS A 100 4.06 4.97 9.22
C LYS A 100 2.87 5.36 8.34
N VAL A 101 2.29 4.39 7.62
CA VAL A 101 1.04 4.63 6.88
C VAL A 101 -0.09 4.97 7.86
N ALA A 102 -0.28 4.18 8.92
CA ALA A 102 -1.32 4.43 9.92
C ALA A 102 -1.17 5.81 10.59
N ASP A 103 0.06 6.18 10.97
CA ASP A 103 0.36 7.48 11.59
C ASP A 103 0.15 8.67 10.62
N GLY A 104 0.23 8.45 9.31
CA GLY A 104 0.09 9.48 8.28
C GLY A 104 -1.35 9.68 7.78
N VAL A 105 -2.23 8.71 8.00
CA VAL A 105 -3.64 8.83 7.63
C VAL A 105 -4.33 9.78 8.60
N SER A 106 -4.91 10.86 8.07
CA SER A 106 -5.62 11.84 8.90
C SER A 106 -6.98 11.27 9.28
N GLU A 107 -7.09 10.70 10.48
CA GLU A 107 -8.39 10.42 11.08
C GLU A 107 -9.10 11.76 11.35
N LYS A 108 -10.32 11.88 10.84
CA LYS A 108 -11.10 13.11 10.84
C LYS A 108 -11.88 13.29 12.12
#